data_AF-A0A9X8VIR7-F1
#
_entry.id   AF-A0A9X8VIR7-F1
#
_cell.length_a   1.000
_cell.length_b   1.000
_cell.length_c   1.000
_cell.angle_alpha   90.00
_cell.angle_beta   90.00
_cell.angle_gamma   90.00
#
_symmetry.space_group_name_H-M   'P 1'
#
loop_
_entity.id
_entity.type
_entity.pdbx_description
1 polymer ?
#
loop_
_entity_poly.entity_id
_entity_poly.type
_entity_poly.pdbx_seq_one_letter_code
_entity_poly.pdbx_strand_id
1 'polypeptide(L)' 'SDVKVGMTKQQVRAIAGPPSTSATLIHAQGTCDTYAVAPRDGKVQTYFVSYNDTGHVMNKGYQTCSDYDSQPK' A
#
# COMPACT_ATOMS: atom_id res chain seq x y z
N SER A 1 0.43 9.85 -6.99
CA SER A 1 1.40 8.75 -6.79
C SER A 1 1.63 8.10 -8.15
N ASP A 2 2.90 7.88 -8.51
CA ASP A 2 3.29 7.27 -9.80
C ASP A 2 3.07 5.75 -9.84
N VAL A 3 2.75 5.15 -8.69
CA VAL A 3 2.34 3.74 -8.59
C VAL A 3 1.03 3.52 -9.33
N LYS A 4 0.95 2.48 -10.17
CA LYS A 4 -0.23 2.11 -10.97
C LYS A 4 -0.71 0.70 -10.63
N VAL A 5 -2.00 0.45 -10.86
CA VAL A 5 -2.58 -0.90 -10.75
C VAL A 5 -1.88 -1.83 -11.74
N GLY A 6 -1.61 -3.07 -11.33
CA GLY A 6 -0.88 -4.07 -12.11
C GLY A 6 0.65 -4.01 -11.98
N MET A 7 1.23 -2.96 -11.39
CA MET A 7 2.68 -2.92 -11.12
C MET A 7 3.09 -4.02 -10.12
N THR A 8 4.32 -4.53 -10.22
CA THR A 8 4.86 -5.48 -9.25
C THR A 8 5.35 -4.77 -7.99
N LYS A 9 5.45 -5.50 -6.86
CA LYS A 9 6.10 -4.99 -5.63
C LYS A 9 7.47 -4.35 -5.88
N GLN A 10 8.28 -4.93 -6.77
CA GLN A 10 9.60 -4.40 -7.10
C GLN A 10 9.52 -3.06 -7.82
N GLN A 11 8.59 -2.90 -8.77
CA GLN A 11 8.35 -1.63 -9.45
C GLN A 11 7.89 -0.55 -8.47
N VAL A 12 6.99 -0.90 -7.54
CA VAL A 12 6.54 0.03 -6.49
C VAL A 12 7.71 0.47 -5.61
N ARG A 13 8.57 -0.46 -5.18
CA ARG A 13 9.76 -0.15 -4.37
C ARG A 13 10.77 0.72 -5.10
N ALA A 14 10.91 0.57 -6.41
CA ALA A 14 11.77 1.43 -7.21
C ALA A 14 11.28 2.89 -7.25
N ILE A 15 9.97 3.12 -7.12
CA ILE A 15 9.34 4.45 -7.12
C ILE A 15 9.30 5.05 -5.70
N ALA A 16 8.82 4.27 -4.73
CA ALA A 16 8.47 4.75 -3.39
C ALA A 16 9.54 4.43 -2.32
N GLY A 17 10.56 3.63 -2.66
CA GLY A 17 11.52 3.10 -1.70
C GLY A 17 10.99 1.90 -0.91
N PRO A 18 11.66 1.50 0.18
CA PRO A 18 11.18 0.43 1.04
C PRO A 18 9.90 0.85 1.80
N PRO A 19 8.94 -0.06 2.01
CA PRO A 19 7.76 0.24 2.81
C PRO A 19 8.12 0.35 4.29
N SER A 20 7.32 1.12 5.04
CA SER A 20 7.42 1.23 6.49
C SER A 20 6.97 -0.07 7.17
N THR A 21 5.90 -0.68 6.67
CA THR A 21 5.40 -1.99 7.13
C THR A 21 4.82 -2.78 5.97
N SER A 22 4.82 -4.11 6.12
CA SER A 22 4.16 -5.05 5.20
C SER A 22 3.27 -5.98 6.01
N ALA A 23 2.08 -6.29 5.50
CA ALA A 23 1.11 -7.18 6.13
C ALA A 23 0.45 -8.11 5.10
N THR A 24 0.05 -9.31 5.54
CA THR A 24 -0.90 -10.15 4.81
C THR A 24 -2.31 -9.69 5.17
N LEU A 25 -3.15 -9.51 4.17
CA LEU A 25 -4.52 -9.05 4.36
C LEU A 25 -5.41 -10.22 4.81
N ILE A 26 -6.31 -9.97 5.76
CA ILE A 26 -7.23 -10.96 6.34
C ILE A 26 -8.60 -10.88 5.67
N HIS A 27 -9.12 -9.66 5.47
CA HIS A 27 -10.44 -9.45 4.87
C HIS A 27 -10.34 -9.10 3.38
N ALA A 28 -9.27 -8.42 2.98
CA ALA A 28 -8.92 -8.19 1.58
C ALA A 28 -7.98 -9.29 1.04
N GLN A 29 -7.86 -9.38 -0.28
CA GLN A 29 -7.01 -10.40 -0.92
C GLN A 29 -5.54 -9.97 -0.97
N GLY A 30 -4.64 -10.93 -0.71
CA GLY A 30 -3.21 -10.81 -0.92
C GLY A 30 -2.46 -10.10 0.21
N THR A 31 -1.58 -9.16 -0.15
CA THR A 31 -0.68 -8.49 0.80
C THR A 31 -0.75 -6.98 0.66
N CYS A 32 -0.25 -6.25 1.64
CA CYS A 32 -0.29 -4.79 1.63
C CYS A 32 1.00 -4.22 2.22
N ASP A 33 1.48 -3.15 1.59
CA ASP A 33 2.62 -2.35 2.05
C ASP A 33 2.12 -0.96 2.47
N THR A 34 2.52 -0.49 3.66
CA THR A 34 2.29 0.89 4.10
C THR A 34 3.56 1.71 3.94
N TYR A 35 3.42 2.91 3.38
CA TYR A 35 4.48 3.89 3.18
C TYR A 35 4.22 5.15 3.99
N ALA A 36 5.23 5.64 4.70
CA ALA A 36 5.22 6.98 5.25
C ALA A 36 5.46 7.99 4.11
N VAL A 37 4.50 8.88 3.89
CA VAL A 37 4.60 9.95 2.88
C VAL A 37 4.93 11.25 3.58
N ALA A 38 5.83 12.03 2.97
CA ALA A 38 6.20 13.35 3.46
C ALA A 38 4.95 14.21 3.71
N PRO A 39 4.91 15.00 4.79
CA PRO A 39 3.76 15.81 5.13
C PRO A 39 3.38 16.76 3.99
N ARG A 40 2.11 16.78 3.58
CA ARG A 40 1.58 17.86 2.74
C ARG A 40 1.26 19.12 3.55
N ASP A 41 0.92 18.95 4.84
CA ASP A 41 0.46 20.03 5.72
C ASP A 41 1.04 19.93 7.16
N GLY A 42 2.27 19.43 7.29
CA GLY A 42 2.92 19.21 8.60
C GLY A 42 2.43 17.98 9.38
N LYS A 43 1.45 17.24 8.86
CA LYS A 43 1.03 15.92 9.38
C LYS A 43 1.64 14.79 8.56
N VAL A 44 2.26 13.83 9.22
CA VAL A 44 2.71 12.58 8.58
C VAL A 44 1.47 11.86 8.05
N GLN A 45 1.47 11.56 6.76
CA GLN A 45 0.38 10.83 6.11
C GLN A 45 0.90 9.44 5.73
N THR A 46 0.09 8.42 5.97
CA THR A 46 0.37 7.06 5.49
C THR A 46 -0.29 6.84 4.13
N TYR A 47 0.34 5.98 3.33
CA TYR A 47 -0.18 5.57 2.04
C TYR A 47 -0.02 4.06 1.89
N PHE A 48 -1.11 3.35 1.65
CA PHE A 48 -1.07 1.91 1.44
C PHE A 48 -1.01 1.58 -0.04
N VAL A 49 -0.43 0.42 -0.35
CA VAL A 49 -0.50 -0.25 -1.64
C VAL A 49 -0.83 -1.71 -1.37
N SER A 50 -1.97 -2.18 -1.84
CA SER A 50 -2.33 -3.60 -1.78
C SER A 50 -1.94 -4.33 -3.05
N TYR A 51 -1.62 -5.60 -2.91
CA TYR A 51 -1.20 -6.50 -3.97
C TYR A 51 -2.03 -7.77 -3.93
N ASN A 52 -2.35 -8.32 -5.10
CA ASN A 52 -2.96 -9.64 -5.20
C ASN A 52 -1.95 -10.75 -4.83
N ASP A 53 -2.39 -12.00 -4.91
CA ASP A 53 -1.59 -13.18 -4.58
C ASP A 53 -0.38 -13.37 -5.50
N THR A 54 -0.40 -12.78 -6.69
CA THR A 54 0.74 -12.79 -7.63
C THR A 54 1.70 -11.62 -7.42
N GLY A 55 1.44 -10.73 -6.44
CA GLY A 55 2.31 -9.62 -6.09
C GLY A 55 2.16 -8.38 -6.99
N HIS A 56 1.00 -8.24 -7.65
CA HIS A 56 0.66 -7.10 -8.49
C HIS A 56 -0.32 -6.15 -7.79
N VAL A 57 -0.12 -4.84 -7.94
CA VAL A 57 -0.92 -3.79 -7.29
C VAL A 57 -2.39 -3.94 -7.65
N MET A 58 -3.25 -3.97 -6.63
CA MET A 58 -4.71 -3.93 -6.76
C MET A 58 -5.26 -2.55 -6.41
N ASN A 59 -5.04 -2.11 -5.17
CA ASN A 59 -5.56 -0.83 -4.64
C ASN A 59 -4.46 -0.01 -3.97
N LYS A 60 -4.74 1.27 -3.78
CA LYS A 60 -3.82 2.23 -3.18
C LYS A 60 -4.59 3.44 -2.64
N GLY A 61 -4.11 4.07 -1.56
CA GLY A 61 -4.79 5.21 -0.97
C GLY A 61 -4.13 5.76 0.29
N TYR A 62 -4.64 6.90 0.78
CA TYR A 62 -4.11 7.60 1.95
C TYR A 62 -4.70 7.07 3.26
N GLN A 63 -4.22 5.90 3.68
CA GLN A 63 -4.55 5.24 4.95
C GLN A 63 -3.52 4.14 5.22
N THR A 64 -3.62 3.44 6.35
CA THR A 64 -2.77 2.27 6.63
C THR A 64 -3.33 0.99 5.99
N CYS A 65 -2.49 -0.05 5.88
CA CYS A 65 -2.96 -1.39 5.50
C CYS A 65 -4.03 -1.93 6.45
N SER A 66 -3.90 -1.67 7.76
CA SER A 66 -4.87 -2.13 8.76
C SER A 66 -6.23 -1.47 8.58
N ASP A 67 -6.26 -0.16 8.30
CA ASP A 67 -7.53 0.54 8.02
C ASP A 67 -8.18 0.00 6.74
N TYR A 68 -7.38 -0.26 5.70
CA TYR A 68 -7.87 -0.86 4.46
C TYR A 68 -8.43 -2.27 4.68
N ASP A 69 -7.74 -3.09 5.46
CA ASP A 69 -8.15 -4.47 5.74
C ASP A 69 -9.31 -4.55 6.74
N SER A 70 -9.63 -3.49 7.47
CA SER A 70 -10.77 -3.48 8.41
C SER A 70 -12.14 -3.34 7.73
N GLN A 71 -12.16 -3.01 6.43
CA GLN A 71 -13.41 -2.82 5.69
C GLN A 71 -13.92 -4.18 5.17
N PRO A 72 -15.12 -4.63 5.59
CA PRO A 72 -15.70 -5.86 5.07
C PRO A 72 -16.02 -5.71 3.58
N LYS A 73 -15.84 -6.80 2.81
CA LYS A 73 -16.18 -6.88 1.39
C LYS A 73 -17.67 -6.67 1.12
#